data_AF-A0A9E4JQ46-F1
#
_entry.id   AF-A0A9E4JQ46-F1
#
_cell.length_a   1.000
_cell.length_b   1.000
_cell.length_c   1.000
_cell.angle_alpha   90.00
_cell.angle_beta   90.00
_cell.angle_gamma   90.00
#
_symmetry.space_group_name_H-M   'P 1'
#
loop_
_entity.id
_entity.type
_entity.pdbx_description
1 polymer ?
#
loop_
_entity_poly.entity_id
_entity_poly.type
_entity_poly.pdbx_seq_one_letter_code
_entity_poly.pdbx_strand_id
1 'polypeptide(L)'
;MQQNFITLIQLAQRLQNTSDPLDYDNIELPFKLVETGLKIWENLYSPQVLGGLAKADPETLDAWAIALSQTLQTQLSLLNTWLPHFSSLPVPPTLQQKIQQNYQYLGEISKQKSQLLESASTLLSQSEQLKREGEELETLKRRQRELNQIEIELQNTNLDELREDIQRRSQLLEPQYQELETLKQQQAELQQQQTRLDEEIERLRSHSSRQEAATANKATELITLTQTAKERLGESLTTVLEDLSQQQQDYQHTQQQLQKAIADFNRYQEETEAIRRHLNTHYQSDRQLSQVLPVDRQKIDSIISSIQQQLSELDHQLAIAQQQQAESQKKVILDFSK
;
A
#
# COMPACT_ATOMS: atom_id res chain seq x y z
N MET A 1 14.06 -2.61 -84.25
CA MET A 1 12.93 -2.15 -83.40
C MET A 1 12.60 -0.67 -83.64
N GLN A 2 13.51 0.30 -83.40
CA GLN A 2 13.25 1.74 -83.61
C GLN A 2 12.81 2.10 -85.03
N GLN A 3 13.41 1.47 -86.05
CA GLN A 3 13.06 1.72 -87.45
C GLN A 3 11.61 1.30 -87.77
N ASN A 4 11.09 0.21 -87.20
CA ASN A 4 9.71 -0.24 -87.42
C ASN A 4 8.69 0.70 -86.77
N PHE A 5 9.00 1.26 -85.59
CA PHE A 5 8.14 2.27 -84.94
C PHE A 5 8.08 3.57 -85.75
N ILE A 6 9.22 4.03 -86.28
CA ILE A 6 9.27 5.21 -87.16
C ILE A 6 8.45 4.97 -88.43
N THR A 7 8.57 3.80 -89.05
CA THR A 7 7.77 3.42 -90.23
C THR A 7 6.28 3.35 -89.90
N LEU A 8 5.89 2.83 -88.73
CA LEU A 8 4.48 2.77 -88.32
C LEU A 8 3.88 4.16 -88.13
N ILE A 9 4.61 5.08 -87.50
CA ILE A 9 4.18 6.49 -87.33
C ILE A 9 4.06 7.19 -88.69
N GLN A 10 5.03 6.97 -89.59
CA GLN A 10 4.99 7.54 -90.94
C GLN A 10 3.82 7.00 -91.78
N LEU A 11 3.51 5.71 -91.67
CA LEU A 11 2.36 5.09 -92.34
C LEU A 11 1.03 5.61 -91.78
N ALA A 12 0.92 5.77 -90.46
CA ALA A 12 -0.27 6.34 -89.81
C ALA A 12 -0.50 7.82 -90.22
N GLN A 13 0.57 8.61 -90.28
CA GLN A 13 0.51 10.01 -90.73
C GLN A 13 0.13 10.10 -92.22
N ARG A 14 0.65 9.20 -93.06
CA ARG A 14 0.25 9.14 -94.47
C ARG A 14 -1.23 8.83 -94.63
N LEU A 15 -1.75 7.84 -93.90
CA LEU A 15 -3.18 7.50 -93.88
C LEU A 15 -4.07 8.66 -93.43
N GLN A 16 -3.64 9.46 -92.46
CA GLN A 16 -4.40 10.63 -91.99
C GLN A 16 -4.41 11.78 -93.01
N ASN A 17 -3.37 11.88 -93.85
CA ASN A 17 -3.22 12.95 -94.83
C ASN A 17 -3.80 12.59 -96.21
N THR A 18 -4.18 11.33 -96.45
CA THR A 18 -4.82 10.91 -97.70
C THR A 18 -6.29 11.37 -97.71
N SER A 19 -6.64 12.24 -98.66
CA SER A 19 -8.00 12.82 -98.75
C SER A 19 -9.03 11.91 -99.43
N ASP A 20 -8.60 10.89 -100.17
CA ASP A 20 -9.49 9.97 -100.90
C ASP A 20 -9.17 8.50 -100.58
N PRO A 21 -10.06 7.75 -99.91
CA PRO A 21 -9.83 6.35 -99.55
C PRO A 21 -9.91 5.37 -100.75
N LEU A 22 -10.27 5.86 -101.95
CA LEU A 22 -10.39 5.07 -103.17
C LEU A 22 -9.16 5.18 -104.09
N ASP A 23 -8.14 5.96 -103.69
CA ASP A 23 -6.91 6.10 -104.46
C ASP A 23 -6.11 4.79 -104.46
N TYR A 24 -5.87 4.28 -105.67
CA TYR A 24 -5.24 2.98 -105.90
C TYR A 24 -3.83 2.90 -105.28
N ASP A 25 -3.08 3.99 -105.32
CA ASP A 25 -1.71 4.03 -104.78
C ASP A 25 -1.68 3.96 -103.23
N ASN A 26 -2.80 4.28 -102.58
CA ASN A 26 -2.93 4.40 -101.14
C ASN A 26 -3.75 3.25 -100.50
N ILE A 27 -4.38 2.39 -101.30
CA ILE A 27 -5.25 1.29 -100.82
C ILE A 27 -4.50 0.24 -99.98
N GLU A 28 -3.19 0.10 -100.19
CA GLU A 28 -2.33 -0.84 -99.44
C GLU A 28 -1.89 -0.31 -98.06
N LEU A 29 -2.01 1.00 -97.82
CA LEU A 29 -1.48 1.64 -96.61
C LEU A 29 -2.06 1.05 -95.30
N PRO A 30 -3.38 0.78 -95.18
CA PRO A 30 -3.93 0.17 -93.96
C PRO A 30 -3.34 -1.22 -93.69
N PHE A 31 -3.11 -2.01 -94.73
CA PHE A 31 -2.56 -3.36 -94.61
C PHE A 31 -1.08 -3.35 -94.24
N LYS A 32 -0.28 -2.44 -94.84
CA LYS A 32 1.13 -2.23 -94.48
C LYS A 32 1.29 -1.75 -93.03
N LEU A 33 0.34 -0.98 -92.52
CA LEU A 33 0.32 -0.55 -91.12
C LEU A 33 0.12 -1.74 -90.18
N VAL A 34 -0.85 -2.63 -90.48
CA VAL A 34 -1.07 -3.86 -89.70
C VAL A 34 0.15 -4.79 -89.74
N GLU A 35 0.74 -4.99 -90.93
CA GLU A 35 1.93 -5.84 -91.08
C GLU A 35 3.12 -5.31 -90.28
N THR A 36 3.33 -3.99 -90.29
CA THR A 36 4.39 -3.34 -89.51
C THR A 36 4.11 -3.46 -88.01
N GLY A 37 2.85 -3.36 -87.58
CA GLY A 37 2.42 -3.58 -86.20
C GLY A 37 2.71 -5.00 -85.71
N LEU A 38 2.37 -6.02 -86.51
CA LEU A 38 2.67 -7.42 -86.19
C LEU A 38 4.17 -7.68 -86.06
N LYS A 39 4.99 -7.10 -86.95
CA LYS A 39 6.46 -7.15 -86.86
C LYS A 39 6.98 -6.51 -85.58
N ILE A 40 6.35 -5.44 -85.07
CA ILE A 40 6.74 -4.84 -83.79
C ILE A 40 6.40 -5.80 -82.63
N TRP A 41 5.23 -6.43 -82.66
CA TRP A 41 4.83 -7.39 -81.63
C TRP A 41 5.74 -8.62 -81.58
N GLU A 42 6.11 -9.18 -82.73
CA GLU A 42 7.05 -10.31 -82.83
C GLU A 42 8.42 -9.96 -82.22
N ASN A 43 8.87 -8.72 -82.37
CA ASN A 43 10.13 -8.25 -81.79
C ASN A 43 10.05 -7.97 -80.28
N LEU A 44 8.90 -7.52 -79.78
CA LEU A 44 8.70 -7.22 -78.35
C LEU A 44 8.42 -8.50 -77.54
N TYR A 45 7.64 -9.41 -78.11
CA TYR A 45 7.22 -10.67 -77.51
C TYR A 45 7.88 -11.85 -78.21
N SER A 46 9.21 -11.89 -78.17
CA SER A 46 9.97 -13.03 -78.69
C SER A 46 9.64 -14.32 -77.93
N PRO A 47 9.85 -15.51 -78.53
CA PRO A 47 9.59 -16.80 -77.87
C PRO A 47 10.30 -16.95 -76.52
N GLN A 48 11.50 -16.37 -76.35
CA GLN A 48 12.21 -16.41 -75.08
C GLN A 48 11.53 -15.55 -74.00
N VAL A 49 10.99 -14.38 -74.36
CA VAL A 49 10.27 -13.50 -73.44
C VAL A 49 8.95 -14.14 -73.01
N LEU A 50 8.20 -14.72 -73.95
CA LEU A 50 6.97 -15.45 -73.65
C LEU A 50 7.24 -16.69 -72.78
N GLY A 51 8.33 -17.42 -73.04
CA GLY A 51 8.76 -18.54 -72.20
C GLY A 51 9.23 -18.13 -70.80
N GLY A 52 9.76 -16.91 -70.65
CA GLY A 52 10.07 -16.31 -69.35
C GLY A 52 8.81 -15.94 -68.56
N LEU A 53 7.81 -15.36 -69.24
CA LEU A 53 6.51 -15.04 -68.66
C LEU A 53 5.76 -16.28 -68.19
N ALA A 54 5.81 -17.39 -68.95
CA ALA A 54 5.22 -18.67 -68.53
C ALA A 54 5.72 -19.19 -67.17
N LYS A 55 6.93 -18.79 -66.76
CA LYS A 55 7.55 -19.21 -65.49
C LYS A 55 7.37 -18.21 -64.36
N ALA A 56 7.27 -16.92 -64.69
CA ALA A 56 7.24 -15.83 -63.71
C ALA A 56 5.81 -15.34 -63.43
N ASP A 57 4.97 -15.28 -64.46
CA ASP A 57 3.61 -14.76 -64.39
C ASP A 57 2.72 -15.39 -65.49
N PRO A 58 2.16 -16.59 -65.23
CA PRO A 58 1.30 -17.32 -66.16
C PRO A 58 0.03 -16.55 -66.53
N GLU A 59 -0.52 -15.75 -65.61
CA GLU A 59 -1.76 -15.01 -65.83
C GLU A 59 -1.60 -13.95 -66.92
N THR A 60 -0.44 -13.28 -66.98
CA THR A 60 -0.12 -12.31 -68.03
C THR A 60 0.05 -12.99 -69.40
N LEU A 61 0.57 -14.22 -69.45
CA LEU A 61 0.68 -14.98 -70.69
C LEU A 61 -0.71 -15.39 -71.23
N ASP A 62 -1.60 -15.82 -70.32
CA ASP A 62 -2.99 -16.15 -70.67
C ASP A 62 -3.75 -14.92 -71.17
N ALA A 63 -3.60 -13.77 -70.51
CA ALA A 63 -4.18 -12.51 -70.96
C ALA A 63 -3.70 -12.10 -72.37
N TRP A 64 -2.41 -12.31 -72.67
CA TRP A 64 -1.86 -12.07 -74.00
C TRP A 64 -2.44 -13.01 -75.06
N ALA A 65 -2.55 -14.31 -74.75
CA ALA A 65 -3.14 -15.29 -75.65
C ALA A 65 -4.62 -15.00 -75.92
N ILE A 66 -5.37 -14.58 -74.90
CA ILE A 66 -6.78 -14.13 -75.02
C ILE A 66 -6.86 -12.89 -75.92
N ALA A 67 -6.03 -11.87 -75.70
CA ALA A 67 -6.03 -10.65 -76.49
C ALA A 67 -5.71 -10.92 -77.98
N LEU A 68 -4.77 -11.82 -78.26
CA LEU A 68 -4.43 -12.23 -79.62
C LEU A 68 -5.59 -12.99 -80.28
N SER A 69 -6.25 -13.88 -79.55
CA SER A 69 -7.44 -14.61 -80.02
C SER A 69 -8.61 -13.66 -80.34
N GLN A 70 -8.89 -12.69 -79.46
CA GLN A 70 -9.90 -11.64 -79.68
C GLN A 70 -9.60 -10.77 -80.91
N THR A 71 -8.32 -10.44 -81.12
CA THR A 71 -7.88 -9.66 -82.28
C THR A 71 -8.12 -10.42 -83.58
N LEU A 72 -7.77 -11.72 -83.64
CA LEU A 72 -8.05 -12.58 -84.79
C LEU A 72 -9.56 -12.72 -85.04
N GLN A 73 -10.35 -12.87 -83.99
CA GLN A 73 -11.81 -12.97 -84.10
C GLN A 73 -12.44 -11.67 -84.64
N THR A 74 -11.91 -10.52 -84.24
CA THR A 74 -12.35 -9.21 -84.75
C THR A 74 -12.00 -9.06 -86.24
N GLN A 75 -10.80 -9.45 -86.65
CA GLN A 75 -10.42 -9.48 -88.07
C GLN A 75 -11.32 -10.42 -88.88
N LEU A 76 -11.64 -11.60 -88.36
CA LEU A 76 -12.60 -12.53 -88.97
C LEU A 76 -14.02 -11.94 -89.05
N SER A 77 -14.48 -11.20 -88.04
CA SER A 77 -15.80 -10.55 -88.07
C SER A 77 -15.90 -9.42 -89.10
N LEU A 78 -14.82 -8.65 -89.29
CA LEU A 78 -14.75 -7.61 -90.32
C LEU A 78 -14.79 -8.24 -91.70
N LEU A 79 -14.03 -9.32 -91.92
CA LEU A 79 -14.08 -10.08 -93.16
C LEU A 79 -15.47 -10.66 -93.43
N ASN A 80 -16.16 -11.19 -92.40
CA ASN A 80 -17.54 -11.67 -92.51
C ASN A 80 -18.52 -10.57 -92.90
N THR A 81 -18.28 -9.34 -92.45
CA THR A 81 -19.11 -8.19 -92.81
C THR A 81 -18.86 -7.78 -94.27
N TRP A 82 -17.62 -7.86 -94.75
CA TRP A 82 -17.27 -7.44 -96.11
C TRP A 82 -17.54 -8.50 -97.19
N LEU A 83 -17.51 -9.80 -96.87
CA LEU A 83 -17.65 -10.91 -97.82
C LEU A 83 -18.96 -10.88 -98.64
N PRO A 84 -20.14 -10.55 -98.07
CA PRO A 84 -21.36 -10.34 -98.83
C PRO A 84 -21.27 -9.18 -99.82
N HIS A 85 -20.58 -8.09 -99.45
CA HIS A 85 -20.39 -6.93 -100.31
C HIS A 85 -19.46 -7.21 -101.49
N PHE A 86 -18.41 -8.01 -101.28
CA PHE A 86 -17.55 -8.48 -102.38
C PHE A 86 -18.28 -9.35 -103.40
N SER A 87 -19.32 -10.06 -102.97
CA SER A 87 -20.16 -10.90 -103.86
C SER A 87 -21.08 -10.07 -104.76
N SER A 88 -21.30 -8.78 -104.42
CA SER A 88 -22.11 -7.84 -105.20
C SER A 88 -21.29 -6.97 -106.17
N LEU A 89 -19.96 -7.03 -106.08
CA LEU A 89 -19.05 -6.31 -106.97
C LEU A 89 -18.71 -7.19 -108.20
N PRO A 90 -18.53 -6.61 -109.40
CA PRO A 90 -18.13 -7.34 -110.60
C PRO A 90 -16.64 -7.72 -110.53
N VAL A 91 -16.29 -8.58 -109.58
CA VAL A 91 -14.92 -9.05 -109.33
C VAL A 91 -14.66 -10.30 -110.19
N PRO A 92 -13.45 -10.47 -110.78
CA PRO A 92 -13.08 -11.69 -111.48
C PRO A 92 -13.29 -12.96 -110.62
N PRO A 93 -13.83 -14.05 -111.17
CA PRO A 93 -14.18 -15.26 -110.43
C PRO A 93 -12.97 -15.91 -109.72
N THR A 94 -11.76 -15.70 -110.26
CA THR A 94 -10.50 -16.17 -109.68
C THR A 94 -10.16 -15.48 -108.36
N LEU A 95 -10.50 -14.20 -108.19
CA LEU A 95 -10.27 -13.47 -106.95
C LEU A 95 -11.32 -13.83 -105.89
N GLN A 96 -12.57 -14.01 -106.29
CA GLN A 96 -13.64 -14.45 -105.38
C GLN A 96 -13.33 -15.83 -104.77
N GLN A 97 -12.84 -16.77 -105.60
CA GLN A 97 -12.40 -18.09 -105.13
C GLN A 97 -11.20 -18.01 -104.17
N LYS A 98 -10.20 -17.17 -104.46
CA LYS A 98 -9.05 -16.95 -103.56
C LYS A 98 -9.46 -16.33 -102.22
N ILE A 99 -10.38 -15.37 -102.21
CA ILE A 99 -10.90 -14.76 -100.98
C ILE A 99 -11.61 -15.81 -100.11
N GLN A 100 -12.46 -16.65 -100.73
CA GLN A 100 -13.17 -17.69 -100.01
C GLN A 100 -12.23 -18.78 -99.45
N GLN A 101 -11.22 -19.19 -100.23
CA GLN A 101 -10.18 -20.13 -99.76
C GLN A 101 -9.37 -19.56 -98.59
N ASN A 102 -8.93 -18.30 -98.69
CA ASN A 102 -8.18 -17.65 -97.62
C ASN A 102 -9.04 -17.45 -96.36
N TYR A 103 -10.33 -17.17 -96.53
CA TYR A 103 -11.27 -17.07 -95.41
C TYR A 103 -11.43 -18.42 -94.68
N GLN A 104 -11.62 -19.52 -95.42
CA GLN A 104 -11.69 -20.87 -94.85
C GLN A 104 -10.38 -21.21 -94.11
N TYR A 105 -9.23 -20.92 -94.73
CA TYR A 105 -7.92 -21.15 -94.13
C TYR A 105 -7.71 -20.36 -92.83
N LEU A 106 -8.12 -19.08 -92.79
CA LEU A 106 -8.06 -18.26 -91.58
C LEU A 106 -9.00 -18.79 -90.48
N GLY A 107 -10.21 -19.24 -90.84
CA GLY A 107 -11.14 -19.87 -89.91
C GLY A 107 -10.58 -21.17 -89.31
N GLU A 108 -9.96 -22.01 -90.15
CA GLU A 108 -9.29 -23.24 -89.71
C GLU A 108 -8.11 -22.94 -88.78
N ILE A 109 -7.25 -21.98 -89.12
CA ILE A 109 -6.14 -21.55 -88.26
C ILE A 109 -6.65 -21.04 -86.92
N SER A 110 -7.69 -20.21 -86.92
CA SER A 110 -8.27 -19.69 -85.68
C SER A 110 -8.79 -20.82 -84.80
N LYS A 111 -9.48 -21.80 -85.38
CA LYS A 111 -10.00 -22.96 -84.65
C LYS A 111 -8.86 -23.83 -84.08
N GLN A 112 -7.85 -24.13 -84.89
CA GLN A 112 -6.68 -24.92 -84.47
C GLN A 112 -5.92 -24.21 -83.33
N LYS A 113 -5.72 -22.89 -83.41
CA LYS A 113 -5.05 -22.13 -82.35
C LYS A 113 -5.84 -22.08 -81.06
N SER A 114 -7.16 -21.91 -81.11
CA SER A 114 -8.00 -21.99 -79.90
C SER A 114 -7.97 -23.37 -79.25
N GLN A 115 -8.02 -24.44 -80.04
CA GLN A 115 -7.88 -25.81 -79.55
C GLN A 115 -6.49 -26.06 -78.94
N LEU A 116 -5.43 -25.49 -79.54
CA LEU A 116 -4.09 -25.58 -78.99
C LEU A 116 -3.99 -24.88 -77.63
N LEU A 117 -4.58 -23.68 -77.48
CA LEU A 117 -4.59 -22.96 -76.20
C LEU A 117 -5.36 -23.74 -75.11
N GLU A 118 -6.50 -24.34 -75.45
CA GLU A 118 -7.28 -25.17 -74.53
C GLU A 118 -6.54 -26.48 -74.14
N SER A 119 -5.84 -27.11 -75.09
CA SER A 119 -4.99 -28.26 -74.78
C SER A 119 -3.75 -27.89 -73.93
N ALA A 120 -3.18 -26.69 -74.13
CA ALA A 120 -2.07 -26.21 -73.32
C ALA A 120 -2.50 -25.92 -71.87
N SER A 121 -3.68 -25.32 -71.65
CA SER A 121 -4.18 -25.07 -70.29
C SER A 121 -4.50 -26.36 -69.55
N THR A 122 -5.08 -27.36 -70.23
CA THR A 122 -5.32 -28.67 -69.63
C THR A 122 -4.01 -29.38 -69.26
N LEU A 123 -2.99 -29.36 -70.13
CA LEU A 123 -1.66 -29.91 -69.82
C LEU A 123 -0.97 -29.19 -68.65
N LEU A 124 -1.11 -27.86 -68.56
CA LEU A 124 -0.55 -27.10 -67.45
C LEU A 124 -1.20 -27.51 -66.12
N SER A 125 -2.53 -27.61 -66.09
CA SER A 125 -3.25 -28.04 -64.87
C SER A 125 -2.90 -29.47 -64.44
N GLN A 126 -2.73 -30.40 -65.39
CA GLN A 126 -2.26 -31.76 -65.10
C GLN A 126 -0.84 -31.78 -64.54
N SER A 127 0.06 -30.96 -65.09
CA SER A 127 1.43 -30.82 -64.59
C SER A 127 1.48 -30.29 -63.15
N GLU A 128 0.64 -29.29 -62.83
CA GLU A 128 0.52 -28.79 -61.47
C GLU A 128 -0.03 -29.83 -60.50
N GLN A 129 -1.04 -30.61 -60.92
CA GLN A 129 -1.58 -31.69 -60.12
C GLN A 129 -0.52 -32.77 -59.84
N LEU A 130 0.22 -33.21 -60.86
CA LEU A 130 1.31 -34.18 -60.70
C LEU A 130 2.40 -33.67 -59.76
N LYS A 131 2.68 -32.36 -59.77
CA LYS A 131 3.65 -31.75 -58.84
C LYS A 131 3.14 -31.86 -57.39
N ARG A 132 1.86 -31.56 -57.13
CA ARG A 132 1.26 -31.70 -55.80
C ARG A 132 1.27 -33.16 -55.32
N GLU A 133 0.86 -34.09 -56.18
CA GLU A 133 0.89 -35.52 -55.89
C GLU A 133 2.32 -36.03 -55.61
N GLY A 134 3.31 -35.50 -56.34
CA GLY A 134 4.73 -35.78 -56.11
C GLY A 134 5.23 -35.28 -54.75
N GLU A 135 4.82 -34.08 -54.34
CA GLU A 135 5.11 -33.53 -53.00
C GLU A 135 4.46 -34.39 -51.90
N GLU A 136 3.19 -34.77 -52.08
CA GLU A 136 2.50 -35.68 -51.15
C GLU A 136 3.21 -37.03 -51.02
N LEU A 137 3.65 -37.63 -52.14
CA LEU A 137 4.40 -38.89 -52.12
C LEU A 137 5.70 -38.77 -51.31
N GLU A 138 6.45 -37.67 -51.45
CA GLU A 138 7.66 -37.45 -50.66
C GLU A 138 7.36 -37.27 -49.16
N THR A 139 6.24 -36.63 -48.80
CA THR A 139 5.81 -36.57 -47.40
C THR A 139 5.44 -37.95 -46.85
N LEU A 140 4.77 -38.78 -47.64
CA LEU A 140 4.43 -40.16 -47.26
C LEU A 140 5.67 -41.02 -47.07
N LYS A 141 6.67 -40.92 -47.97
CA LYS A 141 7.96 -41.60 -47.81
C LYS A 141 8.73 -41.16 -46.57
N ARG A 142 8.59 -39.90 -46.14
CA ARG A 142 9.18 -39.42 -44.88
C ARG A 142 8.48 -40.04 -43.67
N ARG A 143 7.14 -40.00 -43.64
CA ARG A 143 6.35 -40.64 -42.57
C ARG A 143 6.63 -42.14 -42.45
N GLN A 144 6.78 -42.84 -43.58
CA GLN A 144 7.15 -44.25 -43.56
C GLN A 144 8.49 -44.49 -42.88
N ARG A 145 9.49 -43.63 -43.15
CA ARG A 145 10.80 -43.71 -42.47
C ARG A 145 10.70 -43.45 -40.97
N GLU A 146 9.89 -42.47 -40.56
CA GLU A 146 9.62 -42.17 -39.14
C GLU A 146 8.93 -43.35 -38.45
N LEU A 147 7.93 -43.96 -39.08
CA LEU A 147 7.24 -45.13 -38.53
C LEU A 147 8.18 -46.33 -38.41
N ASN A 148 9.03 -46.58 -39.42
CA ASN A 148 10.04 -47.64 -39.33
C ASN A 148 11.05 -47.37 -38.20
N GLN A 149 11.43 -46.12 -37.98
CA GLN A 149 12.31 -45.74 -36.88
C GLN A 149 11.64 -46.01 -35.53
N ILE A 150 10.37 -45.62 -35.37
CA ILE A 150 9.58 -45.91 -34.18
C ILE A 150 9.44 -47.41 -33.97
N GLU A 151 9.22 -48.19 -35.04
CA GLU A 151 9.14 -49.64 -34.96
C GLU A 151 10.46 -50.27 -34.48
N ILE A 152 11.60 -49.80 -35.00
CA ILE A 152 12.93 -50.22 -34.54
C ILE A 152 13.14 -49.84 -33.07
N GLU A 153 12.78 -48.62 -32.68
CA GLU A 153 12.86 -48.16 -31.30
C GLU A 153 11.98 -48.99 -30.37
N LEU A 154 10.76 -49.34 -30.80
CA LEU A 154 9.83 -50.16 -30.03
C LEU A 154 10.31 -51.61 -29.91
N GLN A 155 10.93 -52.17 -30.95
CA GLN A 155 11.55 -53.50 -30.91
C GLN A 155 12.79 -53.55 -30.01
N ASN A 156 13.57 -52.46 -30.00
CA ASN A 156 14.78 -52.36 -29.18
C ASN A 156 14.50 -51.92 -27.74
N THR A 157 13.34 -51.32 -27.47
CA THR A 157 12.94 -50.90 -26.13
C THR A 157 12.26 -52.05 -25.43
N ASN A 158 12.88 -52.55 -24.36
CA ASN A 158 12.25 -53.52 -23.48
C ASN A 158 11.16 -52.81 -22.65
N LEU A 159 9.92 -52.82 -23.15
CA LEU A 159 8.77 -52.19 -22.49
C LEU A 159 8.49 -52.77 -21.11
N ASP A 160 8.86 -54.02 -20.86
CA ASP A 160 8.69 -54.68 -19.56
C ASP A 160 9.70 -54.13 -18.53
N GLU A 161 10.95 -53.93 -18.92
CA GLU A 161 11.94 -53.24 -18.07
C GLU A 161 11.50 -51.81 -17.74
N LEU A 162 10.97 -51.06 -18.72
CA LEU A 162 10.51 -49.69 -18.48
C LEU A 162 9.31 -49.65 -17.52
N ARG A 163 8.38 -50.62 -17.63
CA ARG A 163 7.25 -50.76 -16.72
C ARG A 163 7.70 -51.12 -15.31
N GLU A 164 8.65 -52.05 -15.18
CA GLU A 164 9.25 -52.36 -13.88
C GLU A 164 9.93 -51.14 -13.25
N ASP A 165 10.67 -50.37 -14.05
CA ASP A 165 11.38 -49.19 -13.56
C ASP A 165 10.41 -48.09 -13.10
N ILE A 166 9.32 -47.87 -13.83
CA ILE A 166 8.22 -46.97 -13.44
C ILE A 166 7.59 -47.46 -12.13
N GLN A 167 7.32 -48.75 -12.01
CA GLN A 167 6.70 -49.33 -10.82
C GLN A 167 7.63 -49.26 -9.59
N ARG A 168 8.93 -49.48 -9.76
CA ARG A 168 9.93 -49.28 -8.69
C ARG A 168 10.00 -47.83 -8.26
N ARG A 169 10.01 -46.89 -9.21
CA ARG A 169 10.03 -45.45 -8.92
C ARG A 169 8.75 -45.01 -8.22
N SER A 170 7.58 -45.49 -8.64
CA SER A 170 6.32 -45.17 -7.98
C SER A 170 6.30 -45.68 -6.54
N GLN A 171 6.77 -46.92 -6.30
CA GLN A 171 6.90 -47.48 -4.96
C GLN A 171 7.89 -46.70 -4.06
N LEU A 172 8.94 -46.13 -4.65
CA LEU A 172 9.89 -45.26 -3.95
C LEU A 172 9.32 -43.87 -3.64
N LEU A 173 8.48 -43.33 -4.54
CA LEU A 173 7.88 -42.00 -4.41
C LEU A 173 6.68 -41.97 -3.46
N GLU A 174 5.92 -43.06 -3.38
CA GLU A 174 4.73 -43.17 -2.51
C GLU A 174 5.01 -42.85 -1.03
N PRO A 175 6.07 -43.38 -0.37
CA PRO A 175 6.40 -42.98 0.99
C PRO A 175 6.84 -41.51 1.10
N GLN A 176 7.52 -40.96 0.08
CA GLN A 176 7.90 -39.54 0.07
C GLN A 176 6.68 -38.62 -0.01
N TYR A 177 5.65 -39.01 -0.77
CA TYR A 177 4.39 -38.28 -0.79
C TYR A 177 3.66 -38.34 0.56
N GLN A 178 3.68 -39.49 1.23
CA GLN A 178 3.11 -39.63 2.57
C GLN A 178 3.86 -38.76 3.60
N GLU A 179 5.19 -38.75 3.56
CA GLU A 179 6.02 -37.91 4.43
C GLU A 179 5.80 -36.41 4.16
N LEU A 180 5.62 -36.02 2.90
CA LEU A 180 5.30 -34.64 2.55
C LEU A 180 3.93 -34.22 3.09
N GLU A 181 2.95 -35.11 3.06
CA GLU A 181 1.62 -34.82 3.60
C GLU A 181 1.62 -34.74 5.13
N THR A 182 2.40 -35.58 5.83
CA THR A 182 2.57 -35.46 7.28
C THR A 182 3.31 -34.17 7.66
N LEU A 183 4.34 -33.78 6.90
CA LEU A 183 5.03 -32.49 7.09
C LEU A 183 4.10 -31.30 6.89
N LYS A 184 3.21 -31.33 5.89
CA LYS A 184 2.19 -30.28 5.70
C LYS A 184 1.22 -30.20 6.87
N GLN A 185 0.78 -31.35 7.39
CA GLN A 185 -0.08 -31.38 8.58
C GLN A 185 0.63 -30.80 9.80
N GLN A 186 1.89 -31.19 10.05
CA GLN A 186 2.70 -30.65 11.13
C GLN A 186 2.92 -29.13 10.97
N GLN A 187 3.15 -28.65 9.75
CA GLN A 187 3.27 -27.22 9.49
C GLN A 187 1.98 -26.46 9.83
N ALA A 188 0.82 -27.01 9.45
CA ALA A 188 -0.48 -26.41 9.79
C ALA A 188 -0.73 -26.39 11.30
N GLU A 189 -0.37 -27.46 12.02
CA GLU A 189 -0.47 -27.52 13.48
C GLU A 189 0.43 -26.50 14.16
N LEU A 190 1.69 -26.38 13.73
CA LEU A 190 2.63 -25.39 14.25
C LEU A 190 2.12 -23.96 13.99
N GLN A 191 1.55 -23.70 12.83
CA GLN A 191 1.00 -22.40 12.50
C GLN A 191 -0.20 -22.05 13.39
N GLN A 192 -1.07 -23.01 13.70
CA GLN A 192 -2.14 -22.83 14.68
C GLN A 192 -1.62 -22.63 16.11
N GLN A 193 -0.53 -23.30 16.50
CA GLN A 193 0.09 -23.07 17.81
C GLN A 193 0.68 -21.66 17.88
N GLN A 194 1.33 -21.20 16.81
CA GLN A 194 1.91 -19.87 16.75
C GLN A 194 0.85 -18.77 16.87
N THR A 195 -0.27 -18.88 16.16
CA THR A 195 -1.37 -17.90 16.30
C THR A 195 -1.97 -17.89 17.70
N ARG A 196 -2.15 -19.05 18.34
CA ARG A 196 -2.61 -19.13 19.73
C ARG A 196 -1.64 -18.47 20.71
N LEU A 197 -0.34 -18.66 20.50
CA LEU A 197 0.69 -18.03 21.33
C LEU A 197 0.71 -16.51 21.13
N ASP A 198 0.56 -16.03 19.90
CA ASP A 198 0.50 -14.60 19.59
C ASP A 198 -0.73 -13.94 20.24
N GLU A 199 -1.90 -14.59 20.19
CA GLU A 199 -3.12 -14.14 20.88
C GLU A 199 -2.92 -14.07 22.40
N GLU A 200 -2.25 -15.07 22.99
CA GLU A 200 -1.98 -15.08 24.44
C GLU A 200 -0.96 -14.01 24.84
N ILE A 201 0.08 -13.78 24.03
CA ILE A 201 1.03 -12.68 24.22
C ILE A 201 0.29 -11.34 24.17
N GLU A 202 -0.63 -11.14 23.23
CA GLU A 202 -1.42 -9.91 23.14
C GLU A 202 -2.32 -9.72 24.37
N ARG A 203 -2.98 -10.80 24.84
CA ARG A 203 -3.75 -10.77 26.09
C ARG A 203 -2.89 -10.40 27.28
N LEU A 204 -1.72 -11.03 27.46
CA LEU A 204 -0.80 -10.73 28.55
C LEU A 204 -0.27 -9.30 28.49
N ARG A 205 0.08 -8.79 27.30
CA ARG A 205 0.46 -7.39 27.11
C ARG A 205 -0.67 -6.44 27.49
N SER A 206 -1.89 -6.73 27.06
CA SER A 206 -3.05 -5.91 27.41
C SER A 206 -3.32 -5.93 28.91
N HIS A 207 -3.14 -7.07 29.57
CA HIS A 207 -3.29 -7.22 31.01
C HIS A 207 -2.21 -6.43 31.77
N SER A 208 -0.94 -6.58 31.38
CA SER A 208 0.18 -5.81 31.95
C SER A 208 -0.04 -4.32 31.81
N SER A 209 -0.42 -3.84 30.62
CA SER A 209 -0.68 -2.41 30.37
C SER A 209 -1.84 -1.88 31.23
N ARG A 210 -2.92 -2.66 31.41
CA ARG A 210 -4.02 -2.28 32.32
C ARG A 210 -3.55 -2.22 33.78
N GLN A 211 -2.69 -3.15 34.19
CA GLN A 211 -2.15 -3.18 35.54
C GLN A 211 -1.17 -2.03 35.80
N GLU A 212 -0.32 -1.69 34.83
CA GLU A 212 0.54 -0.51 34.85
C GLU A 212 -0.28 0.78 34.93
N ALA A 213 -1.35 0.91 34.13
CA ALA A 213 -2.25 2.06 34.21
C ALA A 213 -2.96 2.15 35.57
N ALA A 214 -3.45 1.02 36.12
CA ALA A 214 -4.10 0.99 37.42
C ALA A 214 -3.14 1.31 38.57
N THR A 215 -1.89 0.84 38.50
CA THR A 215 -0.85 1.16 39.48
C THR A 215 -0.41 2.61 39.39
N ALA A 216 -0.26 3.16 38.18
CA ALA A 216 0.00 4.58 37.97
C ALA A 216 -1.13 5.45 38.55
N ASN A 217 -2.40 5.10 38.29
CA ASN A 217 -3.55 5.81 38.86
C ASN A 217 -3.55 5.76 40.39
N LYS A 218 -3.34 4.58 40.99
CA LYS A 218 -3.21 4.46 42.46
C LYS A 218 -2.04 5.26 43.01
N ALA A 219 -0.91 5.28 42.32
CA ALA A 219 0.24 6.10 42.72
C ALA A 219 -0.10 7.59 42.68
N THR A 220 -0.81 8.06 41.64
CA THR A 220 -1.27 9.46 41.58
C THR A 220 -2.29 9.77 42.68
N GLU A 221 -3.21 8.86 43.00
CA GLU A 221 -4.15 9.02 44.12
C GLU A 221 -3.42 9.08 45.47
N LEU A 222 -2.41 8.24 45.69
CA LEU A 222 -1.59 8.30 46.90
C LEU A 222 -0.80 9.60 46.99
N ILE A 223 -0.24 10.09 45.88
CA ILE A 223 0.46 11.37 45.85
C ILE A 223 -0.50 12.51 46.23
N THR A 224 -1.70 12.56 45.64
CA THR A 224 -2.68 13.61 45.95
C THR A 224 -3.16 13.51 47.40
N LEU A 225 -3.46 12.32 47.91
CA LEU A 225 -3.81 12.11 49.32
C LEU A 225 -2.69 12.55 50.27
N THR A 226 -1.44 12.19 49.96
CA THR A 226 -0.28 12.56 50.78
C THR A 226 -0.06 14.07 50.77
N GLN A 227 -0.19 14.70 49.60
CA GLN A 227 -0.09 16.15 49.46
C GLN A 227 -1.20 16.87 50.24
N THR A 228 -2.43 16.37 50.17
CA THR A 228 -3.58 16.92 50.92
C THR A 228 -3.40 16.74 52.42
N ALA A 229 -2.88 15.58 52.87
CA ALA A 229 -2.57 15.34 54.27
C ALA A 229 -1.44 16.26 54.76
N LYS A 230 -0.42 16.50 53.93
CA LYS A 230 0.66 17.45 54.22
C LYS A 230 0.15 18.88 54.36
N GLU A 231 -0.78 19.31 53.50
CA GLU A 231 -1.41 20.63 53.59
C GLU A 231 -2.22 20.77 54.88
N ARG A 232 -3.07 19.79 55.22
CA ARG A 232 -3.83 19.80 56.48
C ARG A 232 -2.95 19.78 57.73
N LEU A 233 -1.89 18.98 57.71
CA LEU A 233 -0.91 18.96 58.80
C LEU A 233 -0.14 20.28 58.88
N GLY A 234 0.19 20.88 57.74
CA GLY A 234 0.79 22.21 57.65
C GLY A 234 -0.10 23.26 58.29
N GLU A 235 -1.38 23.30 57.93
CA GLU A 235 -2.40 24.20 58.52
C GLU A 235 -2.52 23.99 60.03
N SER A 236 -2.68 22.73 60.47
CA SER A 236 -2.77 22.42 61.91
C SER A 236 -1.50 22.81 62.66
N LEU A 237 -0.32 22.60 62.07
CA LEU A 237 0.96 22.97 62.69
C LEU A 237 1.12 24.49 62.77
N THR A 238 0.68 25.24 61.75
CA THR A 238 0.67 26.71 61.81
C THR A 238 -0.24 27.22 62.92
N THR A 239 -1.44 26.67 63.10
CA THR A 239 -2.33 27.06 64.20
C THR A 239 -1.71 26.76 65.57
N VAL A 240 -1.12 25.57 65.75
CA VAL A 240 -0.45 25.23 67.02
C VAL A 240 0.76 26.12 67.29
N LEU A 241 1.51 26.51 66.26
CA LEU A 241 2.63 27.46 66.40
C LEU A 241 2.15 28.87 66.77
N GLU A 242 1.03 29.32 66.20
CA GLU A 242 0.40 30.59 66.58
C GLU A 242 -0.07 30.56 68.04
N ASP A 243 -0.74 29.50 68.47
CA ASP A 243 -1.17 29.31 69.86
C ASP A 243 0.02 29.27 70.83
N LEU A 244 1.10 28.56 70.48
CA LEU A 244 2.32 28.49 71.30
C LEU A 244 3.00 29.87 71.39
N SER A 245 3.04 30.62 70.30
CA SER A 245 3.57 31.99 70.28
C SER A 245 2.73 32.90 71.18
N GLN A 246 1.40 32.76 71.15
CA GLN A 246 0.51 33.51 72.03
C GLN A 246 0.73 33.15 73.50
N GLN A 247 0.82 31.86 73.83
CA GLN A 247 1.14 31.42 75.20
C GLN A 247 2.52 31.90 75.66
N GLN A 248 3.52 31.95 74.78
CA GLN A 248 4.83 32.47 75.11
C GLN A 248 4.77 33.97 75.45
N GLN A 249 4.00 34.76 74.69
CA GLN A 249 3.77 36.18 74.99
C GLN A 249 3.03 36.36 76.32
N ASP A 250 1.97 35.59 76.56
CA ASP A 250 1.20 35.65 77.80
C ASP A 250 2.06 35.26 79.02
N TYR A 251 2.91 34.25 78.87
CA TYR A 251 3.87 33.84 79.90
C TYR A 251 4.88 34.95 80.19
N GLN A 252 5.47 35.56 79.15
CA GLN A 252 6.39 36.69 79.32
C GLN A 252 5.71 37.88 80.02
N HIS A 253 4.46 38.18 79.68
CA HIS A 253 3.68 39.23 80.32
C HIS A 253 3.44 38.92 81.81
N THR A 254 3.03 37.69 82.11
CA THR A 254 2.80 37.21 83.49
C THR A 254 4.10 37.24 84.31
N GLN A 255 5.22 36.87 83.71
CA GLN A 255 6.53 36.92 84.34
C GLN A 255 6.95 38.37 84.67
N GLN A 256 6.70 39.32 83.77
CA GLN A 256 6.93 40.74 84.04
C GLN A 256 6.04 41.26 85.17
N GLN A 257 4.75 40.88 85.20
CA GLN A 257 3.84 41.24 86.28
C GLN A 257 4.30 40.65 87.63
N LEU A 258 4.75 39.39 87.65
CA LEU A 258 5.27 38.75 88.84
C LEU A 258 6.55 39.44 89.34
N GLN A 259 7.49 39.79 88.47
CA GLN A 259 8.67 40.55 88.85
C GLN A 259 8.31 41.91 89.46
N LYS A 260 7.30 42.59 88.91
CA LYS A 260 6.80 43.85 89.48
C LYS A 260 6.16 43.64 90.86
N ALA A 261 5.35 42.60 91.02
CA ALA A 261 4.74 42.27 92.31
C ALA A 261 5.79 41.89 93.38
N ILE A 262 6.84 41.16 93.00
CA ILE A 262 7.98 40.86 93.89
C ILE A 262 8.71 42.15 94.30
N ALA A 263 8.94 43.07 93.35
CA ALA A 263 9.57 44.36 93.66
C ALA A 263 8.71 45.20 94.62
N ASP A 264 7.39 45.25 94.38
CA ASP A 264 6.44 45.94 95.27
C ASP A 264 6.40 45.29 96.65
N PHE A 265 6.39 43.95 96.73
CA PHE A 265 6.43 43.22 97.99
C PHE A 265 7.72 43.49 98.79
N ASN A 266 8.88 43.46 98.13
CA ASN A 266 10.16 43.79 98.77
C ASN A 266 10.16 45.23 99.30
N ARG A 267 9.57 46.16 98.56
CA ARG A 267 9.40 47.55 99.01
C ARG A 267 8.50 47.64 100.24
N TYR A 268 7.36 46.94 100.25
CA TYR A 268 6.52 46.85 101.44
C TYR A 268 7.25 46.23 102.63
N GLN A 269 8.09 45.21 102.40
CA GLN A 269 8.89 44.60 103.45
C GLN A 269 9.93 45.58 104.02
N GLU A 270 10.62 46.33 103.17
CA GLU A 270 11.56 47.39 103.58
C GLU A 270 10.85 48.48 104.39
N GLU A 271 9.68 48.95 103.92
CA GLU A 271 8.86 49.94 104.64
C GLU A 271 8.40 49.39 106.00
N THR A 272 7.99 48.12 106.06
CA THR A 272 7.58 47.45 107.31
C THR A 272 8.75 47.30 108.27
N GLU A 273 9.94 46.94 107.78
CA GLU A 273 11.15 46.90 108.60
C GLU A 273 11.55 48.29 109.11
N ALA A 274 11.42 49.31 108.28
CA ALA A 274 11.69 50.70 108.68
C ALA A 274 10.73 51.14 109.79
N ILE A 275 9.43 50.85 109.65
CA ILE A 275 8.42 51.09 110.70
C ILE A 275 8.79 50.32 111.97
N ARG A 276 9.13 49.03 111.85
CA ARG A 276 9.52 48.18 112.99
C ARG A 276 10.75 48.74 113.71
N ARG A 277 11.76 49.21 112.98
CA ARG A 277 12.94 49.88 113.57
C ARG A 277 12.51 51.18 114.28
N HIS A 278 11.67 52.00 113.66
CA HIS A 278 11.14 53.22 114.27
C HIS A 278 10.39 52.95 115.58
N LEU A 279 9.52 51.93 115.58
CA LEU A 279 8.77 51.48 116.76
C LEU A 279 9.70 50.94 117.84
N ASN A 280 10.74 50.20 117.48
CA ASN A 280 11.70 49.67 118.44
C ASN A 280 12.56 50.79 119.04
N THR A 281 12.96 51.80 118.26
CA THR A 281 13.61 53.01 118.76
C THR A 281 12.68 53.80 119.68
N HIS A 282 11.40 53.95 119.33
CA HIS A 282 10.40 54.57 120.19
C HIS A 282 10.22 53.79 121.50
N TYR A 283 10.11 52.47 121.43
CA TYR A 283 9.99 51.60 122.60
C TYR A 283 11.24 51.66 123.50
N GLN A 284 12.45 51.73 122.92
CA GLN A 284 13.69 51.92 123.68
C GLN A 284 13.76 53.31 124.32
N SER A 285 13.26 54.35 123.65
CA SER A 285 13.12 55.70 124.20
C SER A 285 12.10 55.73 125.35
N ASP A 286 10.95 55.06 125.20
CA ASP A 286 9.95 54.89 126.26
C ASP A 286 10.50 54.08 127.45
N ARG A 287 11.33 53.06 127.18
CA ARG A 287 12.03 52.30 128.20
C ARG A 287 13.03 53.17 128.98
N GLN A 288 13.72 54.10 128.34
CA GLN A 288 14.57 55.09 129.00
C GLN A 288 13.75 56.11 129.83
N LEU A 289 12.60 56.55 129.33
CA LEU A 289 11.65 57.40 130.08
C LEU A 289 11.07 56.68 131.31
N SER A 290 10.86 55.35 131.23
CA SER A 290 10.37 54.52 132.33
C SER A 290 11.35 54.37 133.51
N GLN A 291 12.63 54.76 133.35
CA GLN A 291 13.62 54.74 134.43
C GLN A 291 13.46 55.90 135.44
N VAL A 292 12.62 56.90 135.14
CA VAL A 292 12.49 58.14 135.92
C VAL A 292 11.15 58.23 136.71
N LEU A 293 10.27 57.23 136.60
CA LEU A 293 8.99 57.21 137.31
C LEU A 293 8.79 55.89 138.08
N PRO A 294 8.27 55.91 139.32
CA PRO A 294 8.04 54.72 140.13
C PRO A 294 6.82 53.96 139.59
N VAL A 295 7.05 53.02 138.68
CA VAL A 295 6.01 52.17 138.10
C VAL A 295 6.08 50.78 138.72
N ASP A 296 4.92 50.32 139.19
CA ASP A 296 4.68 49.06 139.91
C ASP A 296 4.86 47.85 138.97
N ARG A 297 6.11 47.37 138.84
CA ARG A 297 6.56 46.38 137.85
C ARG A 297 5.78 45.05 137.88
N GLN A 298 5.23 44.65 139.04
CA GLN A 298 4.51 43.38 139.16
C GLN A 298 3.17 43.36 138.41
N LYS A 299 2.49 44.50 138.28
CA LYS A 299 1.22 44.59 137.51
C LYS A 299 1.44 44.59 136.00
N ILE A 300 2.54 45.18 135.53
CA ILE A 300 2.84 45.24 134.11
C ILE A 300 3.32 43.87 133.61
N ASP A 301 4.15 43.17 134.38
CA ASP A 301 4.57 41.81 134.01
C ASP A 301 3.39 40.83 134.00
N SER A 302 2.38 40.98 134.89
CA SER A 302 1.16 40.15 134.82
C SER A 302 0.31 40.45 133.59
N ILE A 303 0.25 41.71 133.15
CA ILE A 303 -0.49 42.10 131.93
C ILE A 303 0.25 41.64 130.68
N ILE A 304 1.58 41.76 130.62
CA ILE A 304 2.39 41.25 129.50
C ILE A 304 2.28 39.73 129.40
N SER A 305 2.33 39.01 130.54
CA SER A 305 2.06 37.57 130.59
C SER A 305 0.67 37.24 130.06
N SER A 306 -0.36 38.01 130.43
CA SER A 306 -1.73 37.78 129.98
C SER A 306 -1.92 38.07 128.48
N ILE A 307 -1.25 39.09 127.94
CA ILE A 307 -1.28 39.43 126.51
C ILE A 307 -0.53 38.37 125.69
N GLN A 308 0.61 37.87 126.17
CA GLN A 308 1.33 36.77 125.52
C GLN A 308 0.50 35.48 125.49
N GLN A 309 -0.23 35.18 126.57
CA GLN A 309 -1.17 34.06 126.61
C GLN A 309 -2.30 34.25 125.59
N GLN A 310 -2.93 35.43 125.55
CA GLN A 310 -4.01 35.73 124.59
C GLN A 310 -3.54 35.71 123.13
N LEU A 311 -2.32 36.18 122.83
CA LEU A 311 -1.73 36.10 121.49
C LEU A 311 -1.44 34.66 121.09
N SER A 312 -0.92 33.84 122.01
CA SER A 312 -0.72 32.41 121.74
C SER A 312 -2.02 31.66 121.48
N GLU A 313 -3.11 32.09 122.13
CA GLU A 313 -4.43 31.52 121.94
C GLU A 313 -5.10 32.00 120.64
N LEU A 314 -4.88 33.25 120.24
CA LEU A 314 -5.28 33.76 118.93
C LEU A 314 -4.51 33.09 117.79
N ASP A 315 -3.20 32.89 117.92
CA ASP A 315 -2.42 32.12 116.92
C ASP A 315 -2.89 30.67 116.84
N HIS A 316 -3.26 30.07 117.97
CA HIS A 316 -3.86 28.73 117.96
C HIS A 316 -5.23 28.71 117.25
N GLN A 317 -6.08 29.71 117.49
CA GLN A 317 -7.37 29.86 116.80
C GLN A 317 -7.20 30.15 115.30
N LEU A 318 -6.19 30.92 114.91
CA LEU A 318 -5.91 31.26 113.51
C LEU A 318 -5.34 30.04 112.76
N ALA A 319 -4.51 29.22 113.42
CA ALA A 319 -4.09 27.92 112.90
C ALA A 319 -5.27 26.96 112.73
N ILE A 320 -6.20 26.91 113.71
CA ILE A 320 -7.44 26.10 113.59
C ILE A 320 -8.33 26.63 112.45
N ALA A 321 -8.45 27.95 112.28
CA ALA A 321 -9.23 28.57 111.21
C ALA A 321 -8.62 28.29 109.83
N GLN A 322 -7.30 28.35 109.68
CA GLN A 322 -6.61 27.97 108.44
C GLN A 322 -6.75 26.46 108.14
N GLN A 323 -6.72 25.61 109.17
CA GLN A 323 -6.97 24.17 109.02
C GLN A 323 -8.43 23.89 108.63
N GLN A 324 -9.40 24.59 109.21
CA GLN A 324 -10.81 24.50 108.81
C GLN A 324 -11.08 25.08 107.42
N GLN A 325 -10.36 26.11 106.99
CA GLN A 325 -10.45 26.65 105.64
C GLN A 325 -9.85 25.67 104.61
N ALA A 326 -8.74 25.01 104.95
CA ALA A 326 -8.16 23.92 104.15
C ALA A 326 -9.05 22.67 104.09
N GLU A 327 -9.75 22.32 105.18
CA GLU A 327 -10.75 21.23 105.20
C GLU A 327 -12.06 21.60 104.49
N SER A 328 -12.48 22.86 104.55
CA SER A 328 -13.66 23.38 103.81
C SER A 328 -13.40 23.44 102.30
N GLN A 329 -12.17 23.71 101.88
CA GLN A 329 -11.74 23.58 100.47
C GLN A 329 -11.61 22.11 100.02
N LYS A 330 -11.44 21.15 100.94
CA LYS A 330 -11.52 19.70 100.66
C LYS A 330 -12.95 19.14 100.69
N LYS A 331 -13.94 19.89 101.19
CA LYS A 331 -15.38 19.55 101.19
C LYS A 331 -16.17 20.32 100.12
N VAL A 332 -15.69 20.30 98.88
CA VAL A 332 -16.53 20.40 97.68
C VAL A 332 -15.99 19.40 96.65
N ILE A 333 -16.13 18.11 96.95
CA ILE A 333 -16.49 17.11 95.95
C ILE A 333 -17.95 16.80 96.26
N LEU A 334 -18.84 17.59 95.67
CA LEU A 334 -20.20 17.13 95.42
C LEU A 334 -20.13 16.26 94.17
N ASP A 335 -20.15 14.97 94.46
CA ASP A 335 -20.63 13.92 93.59
C ASP A 335 -22.05 14.32 93.09
N PHE A 336 -22.15 14.69 91.81
CA PHE A 336 -23.43 14.76 91.10
C PHE A 336 -23.56 13.50 90.26
N SER A 337 -24.04 12.44 90.89
CA SER A 337 -24.63 11.30 90.19
C SER A 337 -26.15 11.40 90.28
N LYS A 338 -26.76 12.07 89.29
CA LYS A 338 -28.08 11.70 88.74
C LYS A 338 -28.24 12.25 87.33
#